data_AF-A0A139CXU5-F1
#
_entry.id   AF-A0A139CXU5-F1
#
_cell.length_a   1.000
_cell.length_b   1.000
_cell.length_c   1.000
_cell.angle_alpha   90.00
_cell.angle_beta   90.00
_cell.angle_gamma   90.00
#
_symmetry.space_group_name_H-M   'P 1'
#
loop_
_entity.id
_entity.type
_entity.pdbx_description
1 polymer ?
#
loop_
_entity_poly.entity_id
_entity_poly.type
_entity_poly.pdbx_seq_one_letter_code
_entity_poly.pdbx_strand_id
1 'polypeptide(L)'
;MVEKALFAIFMEGLFIKNFLIIQFLGLCSFLGVTKDTKSAAGMSGAVIFVMTMASIVSYVIYTFVLIPLDLQFLRLISFIVVIAALVQLVEFVVRKNIPSLYRSLGIYLPLITTNCAVLGVVLLNVMNEYSFLQSLVFGISAG
;
A
#
# COMPACT_ATOMS: atom_id res chain seq x y z
N MET A 1 -4.64 22.11 -3.71
CA MET A 1 -4.93 21.50 -2.39
C MET A 1 -6.43 21.28 -2.26
N VAL A 2 -6.90 20.05 -2.44
CA VAL A 2 -8.33 19.73 -2.39
C VAL A 2 -8.76 19.65 -0.93
N GLU A 3 -9.56 20.61 -0.47
CA GLU A 3 -10.18 20.64 0.86
C GLU A 3 -11.38 19.66 0.90
N LYS A 4 -11.11 18.37 0.68
CA LYS A 4 -12.07 17.30 0.92
C LYS A 4 -12.02 16.92 2.39
N ALA A 5 -13.19 16.89 3.05
CA ALA A 5 -13.32 16.41 4.42
C ALA A 5 -12.68 15.01 4.57
N LEU A 6 -11.91 14.80 5.64
CA LEU A 6 -11.22 13.51 5.91
C LEU A 6 -12.21 12.33 5.89
N PHE A 7 -13.44 12.55 6.35
CA PHE A 7 -14.51 11.56 6.33
C PHE A 7 -14.98 11.21 4.91
N ALA A 8 -14.99 12.19 3.98
CA ALA A 8 -15.34 11.94 2.59
C ALA A 8 -14.27 11.11 1.89
N ILE A 9 -12.98 11.37 2.14
CA ILE A 9 -11.86 10.59 1.58
C ILE A 9 -11.88 9.15 2.12
N PHE A 10 -12.19 8.99 3.40
CA PHE A 10 -12.32 7.66 4.02
C PHE A 10 -13.46 6.84 3.39
N MET A 11 -14.64 7.45 3.22
CA MET A 11 -15.78 6.82 2.52
C MET A 11 -15.47 6.57 1.03
N GLU A 12 -14.76 7.49 0.38
CA GLU A 12 -14.37 7.38 -1.03
C GLU A 12 -13.37 6.23 -1.24
N GLY A 13 -12.40 6.06 -0.33
CA GLY A 13 -11.46 4.92 -0.34
C GLY A 13 -12.14 3.56 -0.07
N LEU A 14 -13.04 3.50 0.91
CA LEU A 14 -13.74 2.27 1.29
C LEU A 14 -14.75 1.78 0.25
N PHE A 15 -15.57 2.68 -0.32
CA PHE A 15 -16.72 2.30 -1.13
C PHE A 15 -16.67 2.76 -2.60
N ILE A 16 -16.12 3.94 -2.90
CA ILE A 16 -16.24 4.56 -4.24
C ILE A 16 -15.04 4.24 -5.14
N LYS A 17 -13.84 4.11 -4.54
CA LYS A 17 -12.58 3.75 -5.21
C LYS A 17 -12.03 2.42 -4.69
N ASN A 18 -12.89 1.54 -4.19
CA ASN A 18 -12.50 0.26 -3.63
C ASN A 18 -11.59 -0.52 -4.62
N PHE A 19 -10.36 -0.82 -4.19
CA PHE A 19 -9.34 -1.40 -5.06
C PHE A 19 -9.74 -2.78 -5.59
N LEU A 20 -10.47 -3.58 -4.79
CA LEU A 20 -10.86 -4.93 -5.16
C LEU A 20 -12.09 -4.97 -6.07
N ILE A 21 -13.15 -4.26 -5.71
CA ILE A 21 -14.47 -4.42 -6.37
C ILE A 21 -14.59 -3.51 -7.60
N ILE A 22 -13.97 -2.33 -7.57
CA ILE A 22 -14.17 -1.29 -8.60
C ILE A 22 -12.95 -1.20 -9.54
N GLN A 23 -11.74 -1.31 -9.00
CA GLN A 23 -10.51 -1.17 -9.79
C GLN A 23 -9.87 -2.51 -10.18
N PHE A 24 -10.34 -3.65 -9.65
CA PHE A 24 -9.78 -4.99 -9.90
C PHE A 24 -8.26 -5.12 -9.62
N LEU A 25 -7.76 -4.35 -8.64
CA LEU A 25 -6.37 -4.35 -8.21
C LEU A 25 -6.16 -5.33 -7.04
N GLY A 26 -5.01 -6.02 -7.00
CA GLY A 26 -4.62 -6.88 -5.87
C GLY A 26 -5.16 -8.32 -5.90
N LEU A 27 -5.72 -8.76 -7.04
CA LEU A 27 -6.28 -10.11 -7.21
C LEU A 27 -5.25 -11.25 -7.02
N CYS A 28 -3.97 -10.98 -7.29
CA CYS A 28 -2.88 -11.97 -7.25
C CYS A 28 -2.74 -12.62 -5.86
N SER A 29 -2.73 -11.79 -4.80
CA SER A 29 -2.65 -12.26 -3.41
C SER A 29 -3.97 -12.80 -2.89
N PHE A 30 -5.09 -12.25 -3.39
CA PHE A 30 -6.43 -12.70 -3.00
C PHE A 30 -6.66 -14.16 -3.41
N LEU A 31 -6.42 -14.49 -4.69
CA LEU A 31 -6.58 -15.86 -5.20
C LEU A 31 -5.66 -16.88 -4.52
N GLY A 32 -4.46 -16.46 -4.10
CA GLY A 32 -3.48 -17.34 -3.45
C GLY A 32 -3.85 -17.73 -2.02
N VAL A 33 -4.46 -16.82 -1.24
CA VAL A 33 -4.59 -16.97 0.22
C VAL A 33 -6.03 -17.18 0.69
N THR A 34 -7.00 -17.20 -0.22
CA THR A 34 -8.45 -17.35 0.11
C THR A 34 -8.79 -18.66 0.85
N LYS A 35 -7.98 -19.72 0.70
CA LYS A 35 -8.27 -21.05 1.29
C LYS A 35 -8.17 -21.08 2.83
N ASP A 36 -7.30 -20.26 3.42
CA ASP A 36 -7.04 -20.24 4.86
C ASP A 36 -7.34 -18.87 5.46
N THR A 37 -8.42 -18.76 6.23
CA THR A 37 -8.86 -17.49 6.83
C THR A 37 -7.81 -16.88 7.77
N LYS A 38 -7.04 -17.71 8.49
CA LYS A 38 -5.95 -17.26 9.36
C LYS A 38 -4.80 -16.64 8.57
N SER A 39 -4.45 -17.24 7.44
CA SER A 39 -3.41 -16.73 6.53
C SER A 39 -3.89 -15.46 5.82
N ALA A 40 -5.15 -15.41 5.42
CA ALA A 40 -5.76 -14.26 4.75
C ALA A 40 -5.79 -13.03 5.67
N ALA A 41 -6.17 -13.21 6.94
CA ALA A 41 -6.16 -12.13 7.93
C ALA A 41 -4.74 -11.60 8.22
N GLY A 42 -3.74 -12.50 8.27
CA GLY A 42 -2.34 -12.09 8.42
C GLY A 42 -1.82 -11.34 7.19
N MET A 43 -2.22 -11.75 5.98
CA MET A 43 -1.81 -11.10 4.74
C MET A 43 -2.44 -9.72 4.58
N SER A 44 -3.75 -9.57 4.83
CA SER A 44 -4.41 -8.26 4.72
C SER A 44 -3.85 -7.28 5.75
N GLY A 45 -3.61 -7.70 7.00
CA GLY A 45 -2.97 -6.87 8.00
C GLY A 45 -1.57 -6.38 7.59
N ALA A 46 -0.77 -7.25 6.98
CA ALA A 46 0.54 -6.86 6.45
C ALA A 46 0.43 -5.87 5.28
N VAL A 47 -0.54 -6.08 4.36
CA VAL A 47 -0.77 -5.19 3.21
C VAL A 47 -1.25 -3.80 3.67
N ILE A 48 -2.19 -3.71 4.61
CA ILE A 48 -2.66 -2.43 5.19
C ILE A 48 -1.49 -1.64 5.78
N PHE A 49 -0.62 -2.33 6.54
CA PHE A 49 0.55 -1.70 7.14
C PHE A 49 1.52 -1.17 6.08
N VAL A 50 1.85 -1.98 5.07
CA VAL A 50 2.73 -1.57 3.97
C VAL A 50 2.11 -0.43 3.16
N MET A 51 0.82 -0.48 2.83
CA MET A 51 0.11 0.60 2.13
C MET A 51 0.14 1.91 2.89
N THR A 52 -0.12 1.87 4.20
CA THR A 52 -0.11 3.07 5.05
C THR A 52 1.29 3.68 5.10
N MET A 53 2.31 2.87 5.35
CA MET A 53 3.70 3.34 5.41
C MET A 53 4.20 3.83 4.04
N ALA A 54 3.86 3.12 2.96
CA ALA A 54 4.24 3.52 1.61
C ALA A 54 3.60 4.86 1.23
N SER A 55 2.32 5.08 1.52
CA SER A 55 1.65 6.36 1.26
C SER A 55 2.33 7.54 1.97
N ILE A 56 2.77 7.35 3.22
CA ILE A 56 3.50 8.37 3.99
C ILE A 56 4.87 8.65 3.37
N VAL A 57 5.67 7.60 3.16
CA VAL A 57 7.06 7.71 2.70
C VAL A 57 7.10 8.24 1.27
N SER A 58 6.22 7.76 0.40
CA SER A 58 6.13 8.22 -0.98
C SER A 58 5.64 9.64 -1.11
N TYR A 59 4.77 10.14 -0.20
CA TYR A 59 4.41 11.56 -0.15
C TYR A 59 5.65 12.42 0.15
N VAL A 60 6.43 12.04 1.18
CA VAL A 60 7.66 12.76 1.55
C VAL A 60 8.65 12.76 0.38
N ILE A 61 8.89 11.62 -0.25
CA ILE A 61 9.82 11.53 -1.39
C ILE A 61 9.32 12.32 -2.60
N TYR A 62 8.01 12.26 -2.87
CA TYR A 62 7.45 13.00 -4.00
C TYR A 62 7.61 14.52 -3.80
N THR A 63 7.19 15.04 -2.64
CA THR A 63 7.21 16.48 -2.37
C THR A 63 8.61 17.04 -2.16
N PHE A 64 9.48 16.34 -1.42
CA PHE A 64 10.81 16.87 -1.07
C PHE A 64 11.91 16.51 -2.06
N VAL A 65 11.75 15.49 -2.90
CA VAL A 65 12.82 15.04 -3.81
C VAL A 65 12.42 15.20 -5.27
N LEU A 66 11.25 14.69 -5.68
CA LEU A 66 10.87 14.64 -7.09
C LEU A 66 10.44 15.99 -7.66
N ILE A 67 9.68 16.78 -6.89
CA ILE A 67 9.24 18.12 -7.30
C ILE A 67 10.43 19.08 -7.47
N PRO A 68 11.36 19.24 -6.51
CA PRO A 68 12.43 20.22 -6.65
C PRO A 68 13.50 19.85 -7.70
N LEU A 69 13.68 18.56 -8.00
CA LEU A 69 14.62 18.12 -9.03
C LEU A 69 13.96 17.96 -10.42
N ASP A 70 12.65 18.22 -10.55
CA ASP A 70 11.85 18.04 -11.77
C ASP A 70 11.93 16.61 -12.38
N LEU A 71 12.14 15.62 -11.51
CA LEU A 71 12.34 14.20 -11.86
C LEU A 71 11.04 13.40 -11.82
N GLN A 72 9.90 14.03 -12.12
CA GLN A 72 8.58 13.41 -11.96
C GLN A 72 8.40 12.11 -12.78
N PHE A 73 9.18 11.94 -13.85
CA PHE A 73 9.17 10.73 -14.66
C PHE A 73 9.69 9.48 -13.92
N LEU A 74 10.53 9.63 -12.88
CA LEU A 74 11.03 8.51 -12.08
C LEU A 74 10.08 8.06 -10.95
N ARG A 75 8.90 8.67 -10.80
CA ARG A 75 7.98 8.38 -9.69
C ARG A 75 7.67 6.90 -9.51
N LEU A 76 7.41 6.18 -10.61
CA LEU A 76 7.08 4.76 -10.57
C LEU A 76 8.23 3.92 -10.02
N ILE A 77 9.45 4.14 -10.52
CA ILE A 77 10.65 3.42 -10.09
C ILE A 77 10.93 3.72 -8.62
N SER A 78 10.85 4.99 -8.23
CA SER A 78 11.05 5.43 -6.85
C SER A 78 10.07 4.74 -5.89
N PHE A 79 8.78 4.70 -6.22
CA PHE A 79 7.76 4.06 -5.39
C PHE A 79 7.97 2.55 -5.26
N ILE A 80 8.35 1.86 -6.34
CA ILE A 80 8.64 0.42 -6.29
C ILE A 80 9.82 0.14 -5.35
N VAL A 81 10.89 0.93 -5.42
CA VAL A 81 12.07 0.75 -4.53
C VAL A 81 11.69 0.96 -3.06
N VAL A 82 10.87 1.98 -2.77
CA VAL A 82 10.37 2.25 -1.41
C VAL A 82 9.53 1.08 -0.89
N ILE A 83 8.59 0.58 -1.70
CA ILE A 83 7.73 -0.55 -1.33
C ILE A 83 8.59 -1.80 -1.10
N ALA A 84 9.56 -2.09 -1.97
CA ALA A 84 10.47 -3.22 -1.81
C ALA A 84 11.25 -3.17 -0.48
N ALA A 85 11.80 -2.00 -0.13
CA ALA A 85 12.50 -1.81 1.14
C ALA A 85 11.58 -2.01 2.37
N LEU A 86 10.34 -1.52 2.30
CA LEU A 86 9.36 -1.69 3.39
C LEU A 86 8.91 -3.15 3.54
N VAL A 87 8.65 -3.85 2.45
CA VAL A 87 8.25 -5.27 2.51
C VAL A 87 9.39 -6.13 3.04
N GLN A 88 10.64 -5.82 2.68
CA GLN A 88 11.81 -6.52 3.22
C GLN A 88 11.89 -6.39 4.75
N LEU A 89 11.58 -5.21 5.28
CA LEU A 89 11.50 -4.99 6.72
C LEU A 89 10.37 -5.81 7.35
N VAL A 90 9.19 -5.84 6.72
CA VAL A 90 8.05 -6.65 7.19
C VAL A 90 8.40 -8.13 7.20
N GLU A 91 9.11 -8.64 6.19
CA GLU A 91 9.55 -10.03 6.14
C GLU A 91 10.42 -10.40 7.34
N PHE A 92 11.39 -9.54 7.67
CA PHE A 92 12.25 -9.75 8.83
C PHE A 92 11.44 -9.75 10.15
N VAL A 93 10.47 -8.85 10.28
CA VAL A 93 9.59 -8.75 11.46
C VAL A 93 8.70 -9.98 11.60
N VAL A 94 8.07 -10.45 10.52
CA VAL A 94 7.17 -11.62 10.54
C VAL A 94 7.96 -12.90 10.86
N ARG A 95 9.13 -13.08 10.24
CA ARG A 95 10.00 -14.24 10.50
C ARG A 95 10.41 -14.35 11.98
N LYS A 96 10.63 -13.22 12.64
CA LYS A 96 11.08 -13.18 14.05
C LYS A 96 9.92 -13.29 15.05
N ASN A 97 8.81 -12.58 14.83
CA ASN A 97 7.73 -12.48 15.83
C ASN A 97 6.66 -13.57 15.68
N ILE A 98 6.38 -14.04 14.46
CA ILE A 98 5.25 -14.95 14.19
C ILE A 98 5.69 -16.08 13.23
N PRO A 99 6.47 -17.07 13.72
CA PRO A 99 7.00 -18.15 12.88
C PRO A 99 5.91 -19.07 12.31
N SER A 100 4.76 -19.16 12.96
CA SER A 100 3.59 -19.88 12.44
C SER A 100 3.05 -19.25 11.16
N LEU A 101 2.96 -17.92 11.11
CA LEU A 101 2.50 -17.18 9.94
C LEU A 101 3.54 -17.21 8.82
N TYR A 102 4.84 -17.11 9.15
CA TYR A 102 5.91 -17.23 8.15
C TYR A 102 5.90 -18.58 7.42
N ARG A 103 5.57 -19.69 8.11
CA ARG A 103 5.46 -21.02 7.47
C ARG A 103 4.30 -21.11 6.48
N SER A 104 3.17 -20.45 6.77
CA SER A 104 2.00 -20.44 5.88
C SER A 104 2.09 -19.41 4.77
N LEU A 105 2.78 -18.29 5.01
CA LEU A 105 2.73 -17.10 4.16
C LEU A 105 4.06 -16.76 3.48
N GLY A 106 5.17 -17.41 3.84
CA GLY A 106 6.54 -17.01 3.44
C GLY A 106 6.75 -16.84 1.94
N ILE A 107 6.09 -17.65 1.10
CA ILE A 107 6.17 -17.55 -0.37
C ILE A 107 5.37 -16.35 -0.90
N TYR A 108 4.34 -15.91 -0.17
CA TYR A 108 3.45 -14.81 -0.54
C TYR A 108 3.92 -13.44 -0.03
N LEU A 109 4.90 -13.39 0.88
CA LEU A 109 5.46 -12.12 1.37
C LEU A 109 6.11 -11.29 0.24
N PRO A 110 6.93 -11.87 -0.64
CA PRO A 110 7.46 -11.15 -1.81
C PRO A 110 6.36 -10.64 -2.76
N LEU A 111 5.22 -11.34 -2.86
CA LEU A 111 4.09 -10.91 -3.70
C LEU A 111 3.47 -9.57 -3.25
N ILE A 112 3.73 -9.12 -2.02
CA ILE A 112 3.30 -7.80 -1.55
C ILE A 112 4.03 -6.69 -2.33
N THR A 113 5.30 -6.90 -2.70
CA THR A 113 6.09 -5.90 -3.45
C THR A 113 5.51 -5.62 -4.84
N THR A 114 5.00 -6.66 -5.49
CA THR A 114 4.38 -6.59 -6.81
C THR A 114 2.86 -6.46 -6.74
N ASN A 115 2.31 -6.08 -5.59
CA ASN A 115 0.87 -5.96 -5.44
C ASN A 115 0.38 -4.65 -6.10
N CYS A 116 -0.46 -4.81 -7.12
CA CYS A 116 -1.00 -3.68 -7.88
C CYS A 116 -1.80 -2.70 -7.03
N ALA A 117 -2.45 -3.16 -5.95
CA ALA A 117 -3.18 -2.28 -5.03
C ALA A 117 -2.22 -1.37 -4.25
N VAL A 118 -1.07 -1.90 -3.80
CA VAL A 118 -0.07 -1.13 -3.04
C VAL A 118 0.57 -0.04 -3.91
N LEU A 119 0.89 -0.38 -5.16
CA LEU A 119 1.39 0.64 -6.10
C LEU A 119 0.29 1.66 -6.45
N GLY A 120 -0.95 1.18 -6.65
CA GLY A 120 -2.10 2.00 -7.02
C GLY A 120 -2.45 3.04 -5.97
N VAL A 121 -2.42 2.70 -4.67
CA VAL A 121 -2.75 3.66 -3.60
C VAL A 121 -1.76 4.83 -3.57
N VAL A 122 -0.46 4.54 -3.71
CA VAL A 122 0.59 5.56 -3.74
C VAL A 122 0.47 6.44 -4.98
N LEU A 123 0.18 5.85 -6.13
CA LEU A 123 0.03 6.60 -7.37
C LEU A 123 -1.19 7.54 -7.33
N LEU A 124 -2.33 7.03 -6.85
CA LEU A 124 -3.55 7.81 -6.69
C LEU A 124 -3.36 8.93 -5.68
N ASN A 125 -2.58 8.69 -4.63
CA ASN A 125 -2.29 9.70 -3.62
C ASN A 125 -1.60 10.94 -4.23
N VAL A 126 -0.64 10.69 -5.12
CA VAL A 126 0.09 11.72 -5.85
C VAL A 126 -0.77 12.37 -6.93
N MET A 127 -1.54 11.58 -7.69
CA MET A 127 -2.41 12.11 -8.76
C MET A 127 -3.56 13.00 -8.23
N ASN A 128 -4.07 12.71 -7.03
CA ASN A 128 -5.13 13.51 -6.41
C ASN A 128 -4.57 14.67 -5.55
N GLU A 129 -3.25 14.87 -5.53
CA GLU A 129 -2.55 15.89 -4.72
C GLU A 129 -2.99 15.93 -3.26
N TYR A 130 -3.15 14.74 -2.65
CA TYR A 130 -3.56 14.66 -1.26
C TYR A 130 -2.45 15.19 -0.33
N SER A 131 -2.85 15.89 0.73
CA SER A 131 -1.93 16.31 1.80
C SER A 131 -1.44 15.11 2.63
N PHE A 132 -0.43 15.32 3.48
CA PHE A 132 0.11 14.28 4.36
C PHE A 132 -0.97 13.54 5.17
N LEU A 133 -1.91 14.28 5.77
CA LEU A 133 -2.98 13.70 6.59
C LEU A 133 -3.99 12.92 5.74
N GLN A 134 -4.32 13.44 4.56
CA GLN A 134 -5.22 12.77 3.61
C GLN A 134 -4.58 11.51 3.04
N SER A 135 -3.27 11.53 2.79
CA SER A 135 -2.48 10.37 2.32
C SER A 135 -2.51 9.21 3.31
N LEU A 136 -2.40 9.53 4.60
CA LEU A 136 -2.44 8.55 5.68
C LEU A 136 -3.84 7.93 5.81
N VAL A 137 -4.89 8.76 5.82
CA VAL A 137 -6.27 8.28 5.89
C VAL A 137 -6.63 7.46 4.65
N PHE A 138 -6.21 7.89 3.47
CA PHE A 138 -6.45 7.16 2.22
C PHE A 138 -5.73 5.80 2.22
N GLY A 139 -4.47 5.76 2.64
CA GLY A 139 -3.69 4.52 2.76
C GLY A 139 -4.30 3.49 3.71
N ILE A 140 -4.85 3.93 4.84
CA ILE A 140 -5.56 3.05 5.79
C ILE A 140 -6.90 2.60 5.22
N SER A 141 -7.66 3.50 4.59
CA SER A 141 -8.99 3.19 4.03
C SER A 141 -8.95 2.24 2.81
N ALA A 142 -7.80 2.19 2.14
CA ALA A 142 -7.59 1.45 0.89
C ALA A 142 -7.18 -0.01 1.08
N GLY A 143 -6.62 -0.35 2.23
CA GLY A 143 -6.03 -1.66 2.52
C GLY A 143 -7.00 -2.68 3.08
#